data_AF-A0A284RPI0-F1
#
_entry.id   AF-A0A284RPI0-F1
#
_cell.length_a   1.000
_cell.length_b   1.000
_cell.length_c   1.000
_cell.angle_alpha   90.00
_cell.angle_beta   90.00
_cell.angle_gamma   90.00
#
_symmetry.space_group_name_H-M   'P 1'
#
loop_
_entity.id
_entity.type
_entity.pdbx_description
1 polymer ?
#
loop_
_entity_poly.entity_id
_entity_poly.type
_entity_poly.pdbx_seq_one_letter_code
_entity_poly.pdbx_strand_id
1 'polypeptide(L)'
;MDTIDRGNFQGGRTGRWTIDPIDGTKGFLRGEQYTVCLSLIVDAQVQVGVLGCPNLPFDAETKDSIFVAVRGQGAEQLNIEGSNPTPISMATLAPSELNFLESVEATHASHSTNDKISSILGIIRPSIRIDSQAKYGCLARGDGGVYMRMPTGAGYKEKIWDHAPGAVLVEAAGGVITNSRGQPLDFGLGRTLGENFGVIAASKASHPKVLEAVQKATAPEEKL
;
A
#
# COMPACT_ATOMS: atom_id res chain seq x y z
N MET A 1 16.39 -0.54 -26.12
CA MET A 1 16.06 0.27 -24.92
C MET A 1 14.78 1.08 -25.12
N ASP A 2 14.25 1.14 -26.35
CA ASP A 2 13.18 2.03 -26.80
C ASP A 2 11.82 1.84 -26.09
N THR A 3 11.59 0.69 -25.46
CA THR A 3 10.31 0.39 -24.79
C THR A 3 10.09 1.24 -23.53
N ILE A 4 11.16 1.65 -22.83
CA ILE A 4 11.04 2.50 -21.62
C ILE A 4 10.58 3.91 -22.00
N ASP A 5 11.05 4.44 -23.13
CA ASP A 5 10.68 5.78 -23.61
C ASP A 5 9.20 5.87 -24.05
N ARG A 6 8.55 4.72 -24.24
CA ARG A 6 7.11 4.65 -24.53
C ARG A 6 6.23 4.82 -23.28
N GLY A 7 6.81 4.87 -22.08
CA GLY A 7 6.12 5.09 -20.81
C GLY A 7 5.65 6.53 -20.56
N ASN A 8 5.25 7.26 -21.60
CA ASN A 8 4.93 8.70 -21.53
C ASN A 8 3.42 9.02 -21.52
N PHE A 9 2.57 8.00 -21.45
CA PHE A 9 1.12 8.18 -21.39
C PHE A 9 0.71 8.99 -20.15
N GLN A 10 -0.09 10.03 -20.34
CA GLN A 10 -0.51 10.93 -19.26
C GLN A 10 -1.55 10.30 -18.31
N GLY A 11 -2.01 9.09 -18.62
CA GLY A 11 -3.06 8.40 -17.89
C GLY A 11 -4.45 8.85 -18.32
N GLY A 12 -5.46 8.38 -17.60
CA GLY A 12 -6.87 8.62 -17.93
C GLY A 12 -7.71 7.41 -17.56
N ARG A 13 -8.94 7.34 -18.07
CA ARG A 13 -9.84 6.21 -17.80
C ARG A 13 -9.55 4.98 -18.66
N THR A 14 -8.83 5.12 -19.77
CA THR A 14 -8.53 4.02 -20.70
C THR A 14 -7.43 3.10 -20.19
N GLY A 15 -7.39 1.87 -20.74
CA GLY A 15 -6.46 0.82 -20.31
C GLY A 15 -4.98 1.17 -20.51
N ARG A 16 -4.14 0.86 -19.51
CA ARG A 16 -2.69 1.10 -19.53
C ARG A 16 -1.93 0.22 -18.54
N TRP A 17 -0.65 0.02 -18.81
CA TRP A 17 0.30 -0.44 -17.80
C TRP A 17 0.90 0.75 -17.05
N THR A 18 1.21 0.55 -15.77
CA THR A 18 2.00 1.47 -14.96
C THR A 18 3.10 0.70 -14.26
N ILE A 19 4.28 1.30 -14.16
CA ILE A 19 5.46 0.69 -13.56
C ILE A 19 6.18 1.69 -12.67
N ASP A 20 6.62 1.26 -11.50
CA ASP A 20 7.71 1.87 -10.75
C ASP A 20 8.86 0.84 -10.70
N PRO A 21 9.97 1.08 -11.40
CA PRO A 21 11.06 0.12 -11.46
C PRO A 21 11.77 -0.03 -10.11
N ILE A 22 11.81 1.01 -9.27
CA ILE A 22 12.46 0.98 -7.94
C ILE A 22 11.68 1.93 -7.01
N ASP A 23 10.57 1.42 -6.48
CA ASP A 23 9.88 2.09 -5.38
C ASP A 23 10.66 1.89 -4.07
N GLY A 24 10.76 2.95 -3.27
CA GLY A 24 11.65 3.00 -2.11
C GLY A 24 13.12 3.18 -2.47
N THR A 25 13.44 4.04 -3.45
CA THR A 25 14.82 4.31 -3.90
C THR A 25 15.80 4.61 -2.75
N LYS A 26 15.36 5.29 -1.68
CA LYS A 26 16.19 5.50 -0.47
C LYS A 26 16.51 4.21 0.27
N GLY A 27 15.53 3.33 0.44
CA GLY A 27 15.72 1.99 1.01
C GLY A 27 16.68 1.16 0.14
N PHE A 28 16.51 1.20 -1.18
CA PHE A 28 17.46 0.58 -2.13
C PHE A 28 18.89 1.08 -1.94
N LEU A 29 19.09 2.40 -1.87
CA LEU A 29 20.43 3.01 -1.66
C LEU A 29 21.05 2.64 -0.31
N ARG A 30 20.24 2.31 0.71
CA ARG A 30 20.69 1.79 2.01
C ARG A 30 20.95 0.29 2.02
N GLY A 31 20.63 -0.44 0.95
CA GLY A 31 20.62 -1.90 0.94
C GLY A 31 19.47 -2.51 1.76
N GLU A 32 18.43 -1.73 2.04
CA GLU A 32 17.22 -2.13 2.76
C GLU A 32 16.10 -2.54 1.78
N GLN A 33 14.84 -2.39 2.17
CA GLN A 33 13.68 -2.84 1.39
C GLN A 33 13.38 -1.89 0.21
N TYR A 34 13.06 -2.48 -0.93
CA TYR A 34 12.59 -1.80 -2.14
C TYR A 34 11.72 -2.76 -2.95
N THR A 35 10.89 -2.21 -3.85
CA THR A 35 10.01 -3.01 -4.69
C THR A 35 10.00 -2.60 -6.15
N VAL A 36 9.95 -3.61 -7.03
CA VAL A 36 9.60 -3.45 -8.44
C VAL A 36 8.08 -3.58 -8.55
N CYS A 37 7.42 -2.54 -9.03
CA CYS A 37 5.96 -2.42 -8.97
C CYS A 37 5.38 -2.38 -10.38
N LEU A 38 4.46 -3.27 -10.72
CA LEU A 38 3.80 -3.32 -12.03
C LEU A 38 2.29 -3.47 -11.87
N SER A 39 1.52 -2.76 -12.69
CA SER A 39 0.06 -2.95 -12.73
C SER A 39 -0.55 -2.70 -14.09
N LEU A 40 -1.63 -3.43 -14.36
CA LEU A 40 -2.55 -3.19 -15.46
C LEU A 40 -3.79 -2.48 -14.93
N ILE A 41 -4.10 -1.32 -15.50
CA ILE A 41 -5.32 -0.55 -15.22
C ILE A 41 -6.22 -0.67 -16.46
N VAL A 42 -7.51 -0.95 -16.25
CA VAL A 42 -8.55 -0.96 -17.29
C VAL A 42 -9.78 -0.24 -16.72
N ASP A 43 -10.34 0.70 -17.47
CA ASP A 43 -11.52 1.50 -17.07
C ASP A 43 -11.37 2.16 -15.70
N ALA A 44 -10.21 2.79 -15.47
CA ALA A 44 -9.80 3.41 -14.20
C ALA A 44 -9.71 2.44 -12.99
N GLN A 45 -9.80 1.13 -13.20
CA GLN A 45 -9.67 0.11 -12.17
C GLN A 45 -8.39 -0.70 -12.35
N VAL A 46 -7.67 -0.94 -11.27
CA VAL A 46 -6.50 -1.85 -11.30
C VAL A 46 -7.01 -3.28 -11.43
N GLN A 47 -6.60 -3.98 -12.49
CA GLN A 47 -6.99 -5.36 -12.79
C GLN A 47 -5.92 -6.36 -12.37
N VAL A 48 -4.65 -6.02 -12.56
CA VAL A 48 -3.50 -6.86 -12.21
C VAL A 48 -2.49 -6.03 -11.45
N GLY A 49 -1.92 -6.60 -10.40
CA GLY A 49 -0.84 -6.00 -9.61
C GLY A 49 0.26 -7.02 -9.33
N VAL A 50 1.50 -6.59 -9.48
CA VAL A 50 2.69 -7.37 -9.15
C VAL A 50 3.63 -6.51 -8.33
N LEU A 51 4.09 -7.05 -7.19
CA LEU A 51 5.16 -6.48 -6.38
C LEU A 51 6.30 -7.50 -6.32
N GLY A 52 7.44 -7.18 -6.94
CA GLY A 52 8.68 -7.89 -6.72
C GLY A 52 9.43 -7.27 -5.55
N CYS A 53 9.71 -8.04 -4.51
CA CYS A 53 10.35 -7.61 -3.26
C CYS A 53 11.66 -8.39 -3.07
N PRO A 54 12.80 -7.96 -3.66
CA PRO A 54 14.03 -8.75 -3.66
C PRO A 54 14.67 -8.96 -2.28
N ASN A 55 14.34 -8.11 -1.32
CA ASN A 55 14.88 -8.15 0.03
C ASN A 55 13.84 -8.57 1.09
N LEU A 56 12.60 -8.87 0.70
CA LEU A 56 11.54 -9.28 1.64
C LEU A 56 11.47 -10.81 1.71
N PRO A 57 11.77 -11.44 2.86
CA PRO A 57 11.82 -12.90 2.94
C PRO A 57 10.46 -13.57 2.67
N PHE A 58 10.45 -14.51 1.73
CA PHE A 58 9.30 -15.40 1.48
C PHE A 58 9.08 -16.32 2.68
N ASP A 59 10.16 -16.95 3.16
CA ASP A 59 10.20 -17.78 4.35
C ASP A 59 11.53 -17.59 5.10
N ALA A 60 11.85 -18.49 6.03
CA ALA A 60 13.07 -18.40 6.84
C ALA A 60 14.37 -18.61 6.02
N GLU A 61 14.29 -19.22 4.84
CA GLU A 61 15.43 -19.64 4.03
C GLU A 61 15.55 -18.82 2.73
N THR A 62 14.44 -18.26 2.25
CA THR A 62 14.31 -17.54 0.99
C THR A 62 14.15 -16.03 1.22
N LYS A 63 15.07 -15.23 0.68
CA LYS A 63 15.21 -13.79 1.01
C LYS A 63 14.27 -12.85 0.25
N ASP A 64 13.64 -13.34 -0.79
CA ASP A 64 12.87 -12.56 -1.75
C ASP A 64 11.42 -13.04 -1.81
N SER A 65 10.52 -12.15 -2.22
CA SER A 65 9.10 -12.43 -2.41
C SER A 65 8.59 -11.77 -3.66
N ILE A 66 7.66 -12.42 -4.36
CA ILE A 66 6.80 -11.82 -5.38
C ILE A 66 5.36 -11.94 -4.90
N PHE A 67 4.61 -10.84 -4.97
CA PHE A 67 3.17 -10.82 -4.75
C PHE A 67 2.47 -10.59 -6.07
N VAL A 68 1.49 -11.43 -6.39
CA VAL A 68 0.66 -11.30 -7.58
C VAL A 68 -0.80 -11.25 -7.16
N ALA A 69 -1.55 -10.34 -7.76
CA ALA A 69 -3.00 -10.27 -7.59
C ALA A 69 -3.69 -9.97 -8.91
N VAL A 70 -4.77 -10.69 -9.16
CA VAL A 70 -5.69 -10.42 -10.27
C VAL A 70 -7.07 -10.19 -9.68
N ARG A 71 -7.69 -9.07 -10.05
CA ARG A 71 -9.02 -8.69 -9.57
C ARG A 71 -10.01 -9.82 -9.83
N GLY A 72 -10.67 -10.30 -8.78
CA GLY A 72 -11.64 -11.39 -8.84
C GLY A 72 -11.05 -12.80 -8.89
N GLN A 73 -9.72 -12.96 -8.88
CA GLN A 73 -9.06 -14.28 -8.88
C GLN A 73 -8.21 -14.54 -7.64
N GLY A 74 -8.05 -13.54 -6.77
CA GLY A 74 -7.32 -13.66 -5.51
C GLY A 74 -5.89 -13.13 -5.59
N ALA A 75 -5.15 -13.38 -4.52
CA ALA A 75 -3.76 -12.95 -4.34
C ALA A 75 -2.90 -14.13 -3.94
N GLU A 76 -1.63 -14.12 -4.35
CA GLU A 76 -0.67 -15.18 -4.09
C GLU A 76 0.74 -14.63 -3.91
N GLN A 77 1.53 -15.35 -3.10
CA GLN A 77 2.95 -15.11 -2.85
C GLN A 77 3.78 -16.19 -3.54
N LEU A 78 4.89 -15.81 -4.17
CA LEU A 78 5.87 -16.70 -4.77
C LEU A 78 7.28 -16.24 -4.35
N ASN A 79 8.29 -17.07 -4.61
CA ASN A 79 9.68 -16.59 -4.65
C ASN A 79 10.04 -16.05 -6.05
N ILE A 80 11.23 -15.46 -6.21
CA ILE A 80 11.68 -14.81 -7.45
C ILE A 80 11.89 -15.79 -8.61
N GLU A 81 12.08 -17.07 -8.30
CA GLU A 81 12.12 -18.15 -9.29
C GLU A 81 10.71 -18.48 -9.84
N GLY A 82 9.66 -17.88 -9.26
CA GLY A 82 8.27 -18.12 -9.64
C GLY A 82 7.75 -19.48 -9.16
N SER A 83 8.40 -20.07 -8.16
CA SER A 83 8.02 -21.36 -7.58
C SER A 83 7.23 -21.17 -6.27
N ASN A 84 6.56 -22.24 -5.83
CA ASN A 84 5.80 -22.32 -4.57
C ASN A 84 4.68 -21.27 -4.39
N PRO A 85 3.75 -21.12 -5.36
CA PRO A 85 2.64 -20.19 -5.21
C PRO A 85 1.80 -20.53 -3.98
N THR A 86 1.68 -19.57 -3.08
CA THR A 86 0.93 -19.70 -1.83
C THR A 86 -0.18 -18.64 -1.81
N PRO A 87 -1.46 -19.04 -1.73
CA PRO A 87 -2.57 -18.09 -1.63
C PRO A 87 -2.44 -17.19 -0.41
N ILE A 88 -2.78 -15.92 -0.59
CA ILE A 88 -2.75 -14.90 0.45
C ILE A 88 -4.18 -14.50 0.83
N SER A 89 -4.45 -14.45 2.12
CA SER A 89 -5.69 -13.91 2.67
C SER A 89 -5.42 -13.15 3.95
N MET A 90 -5.87 -11.92 4.03
CA MET A 90 -5.74 -11.08 5.22
C MET A 90 -6.58 -11.64 6.37
N ALA A 91 -5.93 -11.89 7.50
CA ALA A 91 -6.61 -12.33 8.72
C ALA A 91 -7.40 -11.19 9.38
N THR A 92 -8.40 -11.56 10.19
CA THR A 92 -9.01 -10.63 11.14
C THR A 92 -8.15 -10.59 12.40
N LEU A 93 -7.70 -9.40 12.77
CA LEU A 93 -6.85 -9.17 13.93
C LEU A 93 -7.66 -8.45 15.02
N ALA A 94 -7.45 -8.83 16.28
CA ALA A 94 -7.92 -8.04 17.41
C ALA A 94 -7.16 -6.70 17.46
N PRO A 95 -7.73 -5.64 18.07
CA PRO A 95 -7.05 -4.35 18.19
C PRO A 95 -5.65 -4.42 18.84
N SER A 96 -5.47 -5.30 19.83
CA SER A 96 -4.18 -5.56 20.49
C SER A 96 -3.16 -6.27 19.59
N GLU A 97 -3.59 -6.85 18.48
CA GLU A 97 -2.76 -7.53 17.50
C GLU A 97 -2.38 -6.65 16.31
N LEU A 98 -3.09 -5.52 16.14
CA LEU A 98 -2.78 -4.53 15.13
C LEU A 98 -1.46 -3.82 15.45
N ASN A 99 -0.77 -3.45 14.38
CA ASN A 99 0.40 -2.57 14.34
C ASN A 99 0.34 -1.79 13.02
N PHE A 100 1.09 -0.68 12.94
CA PHE A 100 1.22 0.06 11.70
C PHE A 100 2.39 -0.44 10.86
N LEU A 101 2.20 -0.39 9.54
CA LEU A 101 3.22 -0.53 8.52
C LEU A 101 3.55 0.87 8.00
N GLU A 102 4.66 1.42 8.45
CA GLU A 102 5.05 2.82 8.22
C GLU A 102 6.31 2.92 7.38
N SER A 103 6.48 4.04 6.69
CA SER A 103 7.76 4.36 6.04
C SER A 103 8.84 4.59 7.09
N VAL A 104 10.08 4.23 6.78
CA VAL A 104 11.25 4.55 7.63
C VAL A 104 11.46 6.06 7.71
N GLU A 105 11.18 6.76 6.60
CA GLU A 105 11.32 8.20 6.48
C GLU A 105 10.15 8.97 7.13
N ALA A 106 10.47 9.77 8.15
CA ALA A 106 9.50 10.62 8.86
C ALA A 106 8.82 11.67 7.94
N THR A 107 9.43 12.08 6.83
CA THR A 107 8.78 13.00 5.86
C THR A 107 7.58 12.36 5.13
N HIS A 108 7.44 11.04 5.20
CA HIS A 108 6.37 10.27 4.60
C HIS A 108 5.36 9.73 5.63
N ALA A 109 5.49 10.11 6.91
CA ALA A 109 4.58 9.73 7.98
C ALA A 109 4.47 10.83 9.04
N SER A 110 3.25 11.27 9.36
CA SER A 110 3.03 12.18 10.49
C SER A 110 3.00 11.37 11.80
N HIS A 111 4.17 11.15 12.42
CA HIS A 111 4.27 10.30 13.62
C HIS A 111 3.33 10.73 14.74
N SER A 112 3.13 12.04 14.96
CA SER A 112 2.18 12.56 15.95
C SER A 112 0.71 12.23 15.62
N THR A 113 0.37 12.10 14.34
CA THR A 113 -0.97 11.65 13.92
C THR A 113 -1.13 10.16 14.14
N ASN A 114 -0.10 9.38 13.80
CA ASN A 114 -0.11 7.93 14.04
C ASN A 114 -0.21 7.60 15.53
N ASP A 115 0.50 8.32 16.40
CA ASP A 115 0.41 8.13 17.87
C ASP A 115 -1.01 8.38 18.41
N LYS A 116 -1.70 9.42 17.90
CA LYS A 116 -3.10 9.69 18.23
C LYS A 116 -4.01 8.55 17.77
N ILE A 117 -3.80 8.05 16.56
CA ILE A 117 -4.61 6.95 16.00
C ILE A 117 -4.34 5.65 16.78
N SER A 118 -3.08 5.34 17.09
CA SER A 118 -2.70 4.20 17.96
C SER A 118 -3.47 4.25 19.28
N SER A 119 -3.52 5.43 19.89
CA SER A 119 -4.23 5.64 21.16
C SER A 119 -5.74 5.42 21.03
N ILE A 120 -6.36 5.92 19.95
CA ILE A 120 -7.80 5.73 19.69
C ILE A 120 -8.14 4.26 19.45
N LEU A 121 -7.28 3.54 18.72
CA LEU A 121 -7.50 2.13 18.37
C LEU A 121 -7.06 1.15 19.47
N GLY A 122 -6.35 1.60 20.49
CA GLY A 122 -5.77 0.73 21.52
C GLY A 122 -4.63 -0.16 20.97
N ILE A 123 -3.90 0.32 19.96
CA ILE A 123 -2.75 -0.36 19.39
C ILE A 123 -1.58 -0.26 20.36
N ILE A 124 -1.10 -1.41 20.82
CA ILE A 124 0.03 -1.52 21.76
C ILE A 124 1.28 -2.11 21.12
N ARG A 125 1.15 -2.76 19.96
CA ARG A 125 2.30 -3.34 19.25
C ARG A 125 3.06 -2.23 18.53
N PRO A 126 4.40 -2.29 18.53
CA PRO A 126 5.21 -1.30 17.83
C PRO A 126 4.96 -1.35 16.31
N SER A 127 5.01 -0.19 15.67
CA SER A 127 4.97 -0.08 14.21
C SER A 127 6.17 -0.81 13.58
N ILE A 128 5.93 -1.49 12.46
CA ILE A 128 6.97 -2.02 11.58
C ILE A 128 7.30 -0.92 10.57
N ARG A 129 8.57 -0.51 10.54
CA ARG A 129 9.06 0.50 9.60
C ARG A 129 9.73 -0.18 8.43
N ILE A 130 9.16 0.01 7.24
CA ILE A 130 9.63 -0.59 6.00
C ILE A 130 9.37 0.37 4.84
N ASP A 131 10.37 0.58 3.99
CA ASP A 131 10.22 1.40 2.79
C ASP A 131 9.42 0.67 1.71
N SER A 132 9.04 1.41 0.65
CA SER A 132 8.39 0.87 -0.55
C SER A 132 7.02 0.22 -0.36
N GLN A 133 6.45 -0.33 -1.44
CA GLN A 133 5.21 -1.09 -1.46
C GLN A 133 5.36 -2.48 -0.85
N ALA A 134 6.53 -2.87 -0.35
CA ALA A 134 6.69 -4.04 0.52
C ALA A 134 5.70 -4.00 1.72
N LYS A 135 5.32 -2.79 2.17
CA LYS A 135 4.23 -2.57 3.13
C LYS A 135 2.92 -3.25 2.71
N TYR A 136 2.51 -3.14 1.45
CA TYR A 136 1.29 -3.79 0.97
C TYR A 136 1.43 -5.32 0.95
N GLY A 137 2.61 -5.85 0.60
CA GLY A 137 2.91 -7.28 0.67
C GLY A 137 2.79 -7.81 2.10
N CYS A 138 3.46 -7.15 3.05
CA CYS A 138 3.38 -7.44 4.48
C CYS A 138 1.93 -7.36 5.01
N LEU A 139 1.18 -6.33 4.62
CA LEU A 139 -0.22 -6.18 5.00
C LEU A 139 -1.07 -7.35 4.48
N ALA A 140 -0.94 -7.66 3.18
CA ALA A 140 -1.72 -8.70 2.53
C ALA A 140 -1.48 -10.07 3.16
N ARG A 141 -0.22 -10.41 3.46
CA ARG A 141 0.13 -11.70 4.08
C ARG A 141 -0.01 -11.76 5.61
N GLY A 142 -0.36 -10.63 6.25
CA GLY A 142 -0.67 -10.59 7.69
C GLY A 142 0.49 -10.28 8.63
N ASP A 143 1.64 -9.80 8.12
CA ASP A 143 2.77 -9.34 8.96
C ASP A 143 2.45 -8.04 9.70
N GLY A 144 1.46 -7.28 9.20
CA GLY A 144 1.00 -6.06 9.84
C GLY A 144 -0.49 -5.83 9.69
N GLY A 145 -1.04 -4.95 10.53
CA GLY A 145 -2.48 -4.75 10.64
C GLY A 145 -3.04 -3.55 9.88
N VAL A 146 -2.24 -2.49 9.73
CA VAL A 146 -2.70 -1.22 9.14
C VAL A 146 -1.59 -0.56 8.34
N TYR A 147 -1.88 -0.21 7.08
CA TYR A 147 -1.09 0.73 6.31
C TYR A 147 -1.81 2.06 6.22
N MET A 148 -1.08 3.14 6.44
CA MET A 148 -1.59 4.48 6.18
C MET A 148 -0.52 5.42 5.68
N ARG A 149 -0.95 6.31 4.80
CA ARG A 149 -0.14 7.40 4.26
C ARG A 149 -0.98 8.65 4.20
N MET A 150 -0.71 9.58 5.11
CA MET A 150 -1.40 10.87 5.17
C MET A 150 -0.56 11.94 4.46
N PRO A 151 -1.18 12.88 3.74
CA PRO A 151 -0.45 13.94 3.06
C PRO A 151 0.31 14.81 4.07
N THR A 152 1.60 15.05 3.84
CA THR A 152 2.46 15.83 4.74
C THR A 152 2.57 17.31 4.35
N GLY A 153 1.79 17.77 3.36
CA GLY A 153 1.76 19.16 2.93
C GLY A 153 0.66 19.47 1.90
N ALA A 154 0.43 20.77 1.66
CA ALA A 154 -0.55 21.23 0.67
C ALA A 154 -0.06 20.96 -0.76
N GLY A 155 -0.89 20.31 -1.58
CA GLY A 155 -0.70 20.20 -3.03
C GLY A 155 0.11 19.00 -3.53
N TYR A 156 0.71 18.20 -2.64
CA TYR A 156 1.31 16.93 -3.07
C TYR A 156 0.23 15.93 -3.48
N LYS A 157 0.43 15.27 -4.62
CA LYS A 157 -0.47 14.26 -5.17
C LYS A 157 0.31 12.97 -5.38
N GLU A 158 -0.11 11.91 -4.68
CA GLU A 158 0.46 10.57 -4.80
C GLU A 158 0.44 10.09 -6.24
N LYS A 159 1.47 9.38 -6.66
CA LYS A 159 1.55 8.81 -8.00
C LYS A 159 0.78 7.51 -8.04
N ILE A 160 0.18 7.20 -9.18
CA ILE A 160 -0.60 5.95 -9.31
C ILE A 160 0.28 4.70 -9.15
N TRP A 161 1.54 4.76 -9.59
CA TRP A 161 2.44 3.61 -9.53
C TRP A 161 2.88 3.27 -8.11
N ASP A 162 2.83 4.22 -7.17
CA ASP A 162 3.13 4.03 -5.75
C ASP A 162 2.06 3.22 -5.00
N HIS A 163 0.90 2.99 -5.63
CA HIS A 163 -0.26 2.40 -4.97
C HIS A 163 -1.05 1.39 -5.80
N ALA A 164 -1.01 1.44 -7.14
CA ALA A 164 -1.82 0.57 -7.98
C ALA A 164 -1.63 -0.92 -7.68
N PRO A 165 -0.39 -1.47 -7.64
CA PRO A 165 -0.21 -2.90 -7.39
C PRO A 165 -0.60 -3.28 -5.97
N GLY A 166 -0.23 -2.45 -4.99
CA GLY A 166 -0.64 -2.63 -3.60
C GLY A 166 -2.15 -2.62 -3.40
N ALA A 167 -2.88 -1.76 -4.11
CA ALA A 167 -4.32 -1.61 -3.95
C ALA A 167 -5.07 -2.87 -4.36
N VAL A 168 -4.78 -3.40 -5.56
CA VAL A 168 -5.42 -4.64 -6.01
C VAL A 168 -4.97 -5.86 -5.20
N LEU A 169 -3.72 -5.86 -4.70
CA LEU A 169 -3.23 -6.91 -3.80
C LEU A 169 -4.02 -6.95 -2.49
N VAL A 170 -4.20 -5.80 -1.84
CA VAL A 170 -4.99 -5.70 -0.60
C VAL A 170 -6.43 -6.15 -0.85
N GLU A 171 -7.08 -5.66 -1.90
CA GLU A 171 -8.47 -6.02 -2.21
C GLU A 171 -8.61 -7.52 -2.51
N ALA A 172 -7.71 -8.08 -3.30
CA ALA A 172 -7.74 -9.50 -3.68
C ALA A 172 -7.41 -10.44 -2.50
N ALA A 173 -6.62 -9.97 -1.52
CA ALA A 173 -6.37 -10.65 -0.26
C ALA A 173 -7.51 -10.47 0.78
N GLY A 174 -8.62 -9.81 0.44
CA GLY A 174 -9.77 -9.63 1.34
C GLY A 174 -9.70 -8.41 2.26
N GLY A 175 -8.76 -7.50 2.00
CA GLY A 175 -8.66 -6.20 2.64
C GLY A 175 -9.52 -5.13 1.99
N VAL A 176 -9.40 -3.91 2.52
CA VAL A 176 -10.04 -2.70 2.01
C VAL A 176 -8.99 -1.60 1.96
N ILE A 177 -8.98 -0.84 0.86
CA ILE A 177 -8.13 0.33 0.66
C ILE A 177 -8.97 1.53 0.20
N THR A 178 -8.82 2.66 0.87
CA THR A 178 -9.56 3.89 0.58
C THR A 178 -8.70 5.14 0.77
N ASN A 179 -9.20 6.29 0.35
CA ASN A 179 -8.69 7.57 0.82
C ASN A 179 -9.17 7.86 2.26
N SER A 180 -8.69 8.93 2.89
CA SER A 180 -9.07 9.29 4.27
C SER A 180 -10.54 9.68 4.46
N ARG A 181 -11.31 9.82 3.37
CA ARG A 181 -12.76 10.06 3.37
C ARG A 181 -13.56 8.77 3.21
N GLY A 182 -12.89 7.60 3.14
CA GLY A 182 -13.51 6.31 2.94
C GLY A 182 -13.94 6.03 1.49
N GLN A 183 -13.51 6.87 0.53
CA GLN A 183 -13.83 6.68 -0.88
C GLN A 183 -12.76 5.79 -1.55
N PRO A 184 -13.14 4.97 -2.56
CA PRO A 184 -12.17 4.24 -3.35
C PRO A 184 -11.10 5.14 -3.97
N LEU A 185 -9.90 4.59 -4.19
CA LEU A 185 -8.84 5.28 -4.93
C LEU A 185 -9.21 5.36 -6.42
N ASP A 186 -9.09 6.54 -7.03
CA ASP A 186 -9.40 6.74 -8.45
C ASP A 186 -8.12 6.73 -9.30
N PHE A 187 -7.85 5.59 -9.92
CA PHE A 187 -6.72 5.42 -10.85
C PHE A 187 -7.02 5.98 -12.25
N GLY A 188 -8.15 6.65 -12.46
CA GLY A 188 -8.56 7.30 -13.71
C GLY A 188 -8.08 8.74 -13.88
N LEU A 189 -7.56 9.37 -12.82
CA LEU A 189 -7.24 10.81 -12.76
C LEU A 189 -5.89 11.19 -13.41
N GLY A 190 -5.34 10.33 -14.26
CA GLY A 190 -4.05 10.54 -14.93
C GLY A 190 -2.90 9.79 -14.25
N ARG A 191 -1.75 10.46 -14.11
CA ARG A 191 -0.54 9.90 -13.45
C ARG A 191 -0.56 9.99 -11.92
N THR A 192 -1.55 10.66 -11.35
CA THR A 192 -1.67 10.87 -9.90
C THR A 192 -3.04 10.44 -9.41
N LEU A 193 -3.17 10.17 -8.12
CA LEU A 193 -4.47 9.97 -7.46
C LEU A 193 -5.27 11.27 -7.25
N GLY A 194 -4.81 12.39 -7.84
CA GLY A 194 -5.63 13.59 -8.00
C GLY A 194 -6.16 14.17 -6.69
N GLU A 195 -7.46 13.97 -6.46
CA GLU A 195 -8.21 14.49 -5.31
C GLU A 195 -8.33 13.49 -4.15
N ASN A 196 -7.82 12.26 -4.30
CA ASN A 196 -7.72 11.32 -3.18
C ASN A 196 -6.78 11.90 -2.12
N PHE A 197 -7.30 12.07 -0.91
CA PHE A 197 -6.53 12.59 0.22
C PHE A 197 -6.11 11.44 1.12
N GLY A 198 -4.80 11.16 1.14
CA GLY A 198 -4.22 10.04 1.87
C GLY A 198 -4.65 8.67 1.34
N VAL A 199 -4.04 7.64 1.92
CA VAL A 199 -4.33 6.23 1.63
C VAL A 199 -4.39 5.48 2.95
N ILE A 200 -5.44 4.68 3.13
CA ILE A 200 -5.64 3.83 4.29
C ILE A 200 -5.93 2.43 3.78
N ALA A 201 -5.21 1.44 4.25
CA ALA A 201 -5.45 0.03 3.95
C ALA A 201 -5.40 -0.82 5.22
N ALA A 202 -6.36 -1.74 5.36
CA ALA A 202 -6.44 -2.69 6.46
C ALA A 202 -7.31 -3.89 6.06
N SER A 203 -7.41 -4.90 6.91
CA SER A 203 -8.38 -5.99 6.70
C SER A 203 -9.81 -5.42 6.67
N LYS A 204 -10.73 -6.11 5.98
CA LYS A 204 -12.14 -5.70 5.91
C LYS A 204 -12.78 -5.49 7.29
N ALA A 205 -12.39 -6.28 8.28
CA ALA A 205 -12.89 -6.16 9.65
C ALA A 205 -12.35 -4.92 10.39
N SER A 206 -11.08 -4.56 10.16
CA SER A 206 -10.41 -3.45 10.87
C SER A 206 -10.60 -2.10 10.20
N HIS A 207 -10.74 -2.07 8.87
CA HIS A 207 -10.76 -0.83 8.09
C HIS A 207 -11.79 0.22 8.58
N PRO A 208 -13.06 -0.10 8.90
CA PRO A 208 -14.01 0.91 9.37
C PRO A 208 -13.54 1.63 10.65
N LYS A 209 -12.98 0.89 11.61
CA LYS A 209 -12.46 1.45 12.86
C LYS A 209 -11.23 2.31 12.62
N VAL A 210 -10.33 1.84 11.76
CA VAL A 210 -9.12 2.59 11.37
C VAL A 210 -9.51 3.92 10.70
N LEU A 211 -10.43 3.89 9.75
CA LEU A 211 -10.91 5.08 9.05
C LEU A 211 -11.53 6.09 10.03
N GLU A 212 -12.39 5.63 10.95
CA GLU A 212 -12.98 6.48 11.97
C GLU A 212 -11.91 7.12 12.88
N ALA A 213 -10.90 6.34 13.29
CA ALA A 213 -9.80 6.85 14.10
C ALA A 213 -8.96 7.89 13.35
N VAL A 214 -8.69 7.68 12.06
CA VAL A 214 -7.99 8.67 11.20
C VAL A 214 -8.80 9.96 11.10
N GLN A 215 -10.10 9.87 10.86
CA GLN A 215 -10.98 11.04 10.74
C GLN A 215 -11.04 11.83 12.04
N LYS A 216 -11.12 11.15 13.20
CA LYS A 216 -11.05 11.80 14.52
C LYS A 216 -9.71 12.47 14.77
N ALA A 217 -8.60 11.81 14.43
CA ALA A 217 -7.25 12.32 14.68
C ALA A 217 -6.87 13.52 13.78
N THR A 218 -7.55 13.66 12.63
CA THR A 218 -7.28 14.70 11.62
C THR A 218 -8.35 15.78 11.53
N ALA A 219 -9.42 15.68 12.33
CA ALA A 219 -10.42 16.73 12.45
C ALA A 219 -9.75 18.03 12.94
N PRO A 220 -10.15 19.21 12.39
CA PRO A 220 -9.73 20.48 12.95
C PRO A 220 -10.15 20.56 14.43
N GLU A 221 -9.27 21.04 15.31
CA GLU A 221 -9.66 21.35 16.68
C GLU A 221 -10.80 22.37 16.63
N GLU A 222 -11.94 22.05 17.27
CA GLU A 222 -13.02 23.03 17.46
C GLU A 222 -12.43 24.21 18.25
N LYS A 223 -12.33 25.36 17.59
CA LYS A 223 -12.00 26.61 18.26
C LYS A 223 -13.17 26.97 19.16
N LEU A 224 -13.02 26.69 20.46
CA LEU A 224 -13.83 27.28 21.54
C LEU A 224 -13.65 28.80 21.57
#